data_AF-A0A645GQS4-F1
#
_entry.id   AF-A0A645GQS4-F1
#
_cell.length_a   1.000
_cell.length_b   1.000
_cell.length_c   1.000
_cell.angle_alpha   90.00
_cell.angle_beta   90.00
_cell.angle_gamma   90.00
#
_symmetry.space_group_name_H-M   'P 1'
#
loop_
_entity.id
_entity.type
_entity.pdbx_description
1 polymer ?
#
loop_
_entity_poly.entity_id
_entity_poly.type
_entity_poly.pdbx_seq_one_letter_code
_entity_poly.pdbx_strand_id
1 'polypeptide(L)'
;MALLKEDKSNVDEILKAYGINPAGYTPADITSKDRDTYNNAKVNRLITIFKTEPTSSNLIKIMNQKAYIGYTTGGHTGEDVPVYLYTPEKVSKAPLMGVNENTDVSKFVAFSLGLSLEEATKKLFVDVTERKGASISNNVLTLNENGKTLTIKANQSTAKLDNKTVDLNGEVAVYINGRFYVPQSALDLLKK
;
A
#
# COMPACT_ATOMS: atom_id res chain seq x y z
N MET A 1 10.24 -18.77 -10.75
CA MET A 1 10.06 -18.11 -12.06
C MET A 1 9.22 -19.04 -12.92
N ALA A 2 8.06 -18.61 -13.41
CA ALA A 2 7.01 -19.50 -13.93
C ALA A 2 7.42 -20.36 -15.15
N LEU A 3 8.46 -19.95 -15.91
CA LEU A 3 8.95 -20.64 -17.10
C LEU A 3 10.20 -21.48 -16.85
N LEU A 4 10.77 -21.47 -15.64
CA LEU A 4 11.99 -22.23 -15.33
C LEU A 4 11.65 -23.66 -14.96
N LYS A 5 12.22 -24.62 -15.69
CA LYS A 5 12.13 -26.04 -15.34
C LYS A 5 12.83 -26.31 -14.01
N GLU A 6 12.39 -27.32 -13.26
CA GLU A 6 13.01 -27.69 -11.98
C GLU A 6 14.49 -28.04 -12.11
N ASP A 7 14.87 -28.69 -13.22
CA ASP A 7 16.25 -29.05 -13.58
C ASP A 7 17.07 -27.86 -14.11
N LYS A 8 16.45 -26.69 -14.31
CA LYS A 8 17.05 -25.47 -14.86
C LYS A 8 17.68 -25.66 -16.24
N SER A 9 17.27 -26.66 -17.00
CA SER A 9 17.86 -26.95 -18.32
C SER A 9 17.52 -25.92 -19.41
N ASN A 10 16.49 -25.11 -19.19
CA ASN A 10 15.92 -24.23 -20.21
C ASN A 10 16.27 -22.73 -20.06
N VAL A 11 17.39 -22.39 -19.41
CA VAL A 11 17.78 -20.98 -19.17
C VAL A 11 17.89 -20.17 -20.47
N ASP A 12 18.46 -20.74 -21.53
CA ASP A 12 18.61 -20.04 -22.81
C ASP A 12 17.26 -19.78 -23.50
N GLU A 13 16.28 -20.68 -23.33
CA GLU A 13 14.90 -20.48 -23.79
C GLU A 13 14.24 -19.33 -23.04
N ILE A 14 14.46 -19.26 -21.72
CA ILE A 14 13.97 -18.16 -20.89
C ILE A 14 14.56 -16.84 -21.36
N LEU A 15 15.89 -16.74 -21.51
CA LEU A 15 16.53 -15.51 -22.00
C LEU A 15 15.94 -15.06 -23.35
N LYS A 16 15.77 -15.98 -24.29
CA LYS A 16 15.15 -15.69 -25.59
C LYS A 16 13.71 -15.21 -25.46
N ALA A 17 12.91 -15.80 -24.57
CA ALA A 17 11.53 -15.40 -24.32
C ALA A 17 11.40 -13.94 -23.83
N TYR A 18 12.43 -13.41 -23.17
CA TYR A 18 12.52 -12.00 -22.75
C TYR A 18 13.31 -11.11 -23.72
N GLY A 19 13.56 -11.58 -24.95
CA GLY A 19 14.29 -10.83 -25.97
C GLY A 19 15.76 -10.59 -25.60
N ILE A 20 16.38 -11.53 -24.89
CA ILE A 20 17.80 -11.49 -24.50
C ILE A 20 18.56 -12.54 -25.31
N ASN A 21 19.58 -12.13 -26.06
CA ASN A 21 20.48 -13.06 -26.74
C ASN A 21 21.31 -13.85 -25.70
N PRO A 22 21.17 -15.18 -25.60
CA PRO A 22 21.91 -15.96 -24.60
C PRO A 22 23.42 -16.04 -24.86
N ALA A 23 23.85 -15.71 -26.08
CA ALA A 23 25.27 -15.61 -26.43
C ALA A 23 25.91 -14.28 -26.00
N GLY A 24 25.10 -13.32 -25.54
CA GLY A 24 25.54 -11.97 -25.24
C GLY A 24 25.57 -11.05 -26.47
N TYR A 25 26.22 -9.90 -26.30
CA TYR A 25 26.26 -8.80 -27.27
C TYR A 25 27.70 -8.33 -27.47
N THR A 26 28.02 -7.87 -28.69
CA THR A 26 29.33 -7.34 -29.06
C THR A 26 29.17 -6.05 -29.87
N PRO A 27 30.15 -5.12 -29.87
CA PRO A 27 31.37 -5.13 -29.05
C PRO A 27 31.06 -5.04 -27.55
N ALA A 28 31.95 -5.58 -26.71
CA ALA A 28 31.78 -5.62 -25.25
C ALA A 28 33.13 -5.46 -24.54
N ASP A 29 33.30 -4.34 -23.85
CA ASP A 29 34.49 -4.03 -23.05
C ASP A 29 34.09 -3.17 -21.85
N ILE A 30 34.35 -3.68 -20.64
CA ILE A 30 34.00 -3.03 -19.37
C ILE A 30 34.84 -1.77 -19.08
N THR A 31 35.92 -1.57 -19.82
CA THR A 31 36.79 -0.38 -19.72
C THR A 31 36.51 0.64 -20.82
N SER A 32 35.65 0.30 -21.78
CA SER A 32 35.29 1.20 -22.88
C SER A 32 34.57 2.45 -22.37
N LYS A 33 34.90 3.59 -22.98
CA LYS A 33 34.17 4.85 -22.81
C LYS A 33 32.91 4.92 -23.70
N ASP A 34 32.80 4.05 -24.69
CA ASP A 34 31.60 3.92 -25.50
C ASP A 34 30.49 3.26 -24.67
N ARG A 35 29.34 3.96 -24.58
CA ARG A 35 28.23 3.57 -23.71
C ARG A 35 27.71 2.17 -24.05
N ASP A 36 27.52 1.86 -25.32
CA ASP A 36 26.91 0.60 -25.74
C ASP A 36 27.88 -0.57 -25.57
N THR A 37 29.16 -0.37 -25.90
CA THR A 37 30.23 -1.34 -25.66
C THR A 37 30.37 -1.67 -24.17
N TYR A 38 30.35 -0.64 -23.31
CA TYR A 38 30.38 -0.82 -21.85
C TYR A 38 29.12 -1.51 -21.33
N ASN A 39 27.94 -1.12 -21.84
CA ASN A 39 26.67 -1.72 -21.46
C ASN A 39 26.59 -3.20 -21.86
N ASN A 40 27.03 -3.55 -23.06
CA ASN A 40 27.11 -4.92 -23.54
C ASN A 40 27.99 -5.79 -22.62
N ALA A 41 29.14 -5.28 -22.17
CA ALA A 41 29.99 -6.00 -21.21
C ALA A 41 29.27 -6.29 -19.88
N LYS A 42 28.51 -5.32 -19.35
CA LYS A 42 27.69 -5.52 -18.14
C LYS A 42 26.57 -6.54 -18.36
N VAL A 43 25.83 -6.41 -19.46
CA VAL A 43 24.75 -7.34 -19.82
C VAL A 43 25.29 -8.77 -19.96
N ASN A 44 26.42 -8.94 -20.64
CA ASN A 44 27.06 -10.25 -20.82
C ASN A 44 27.43 -10.87 -19.46
N ARG A 45 28.01 -10.09 -18.54
CA ARG A 45 28.29 -10.55 -17.17
C ARG A 45 27.03 -10.99 -16.44
N LEU A 46 25.94 -10.24 -16.55
CA LEU A 46 24.65 -10.58 -15.92
C LEU A 46 24.01 -11.83 -16.54
N ILE A 47 24.14 -12.03 -17.85
CA ILE A 47 23.73 -13.27 -18.53
C ILE A 47 24.49 -14.46 -17.96
N THR A 48 25.82 -14.36 -17.79
CA THR A 48 26.61 -15.42 -17.16
C THR A 48 26.13 -15.72 -15.73
N ILE A 49 25.89 -14.69 -14.92
CA ILE A 49 25.35 -14.87 -13.56
C ILE A 49 23.99 -15.58 -13.58
N PHE A 50 23.09 -15.17 -14.48
CA PHE A 50 21.77 -15.79 -14.60
C PHE A 50 21.85 -17.27 -15.04
N LYS A 51 22.80 -17.62 -15.93
CA LYS A 51 23.02 -19.01 -16.33
C LYS A 51 23.46 -19.91 -15.17
N THR A 52 24.22 -19.38 -14.23
CA THR A 52 24.61 -20.11 -13.02
C THR A 52 23.50 -20.11 -11.97
N GLU A 53 22.80 -18.99 -11.83
CA GLU A 53 21.79 -18.77 -10.79
C GLU A 53 20.52 -18.13 -11.40
N PRO A 54 19.62 -18.94 -11.99
CA PRO A 54 18.46 -18.46 -12.74
C PRO A 54 17.32 -18.03 -11.80
N THR A 55 17.52 -16.92 -11.09
CA THR A 55 16.51 -16.29 -10.24
C THR A 55 15.81 -15.16 -10.97
N SER A 56 14.57 -14.85 -10.57
CA SER A 56 13.85 -13.67 -11.10
C SER A 56 14.65 -12.37 -10.87
N SER A 57 15.35 -12.26 -9.74
CA SER A 57 16.20 -11.10 -9.43
C SER A 57 17.33 -10.92 -10.45
N ASN A 58 18.04 -12.00 -10.80
CA ASN A 58 19.12 -11.92 -11.78
C ASN A 58 18.60 -11.64 -13.21
N LEU A 59 17.42 -12.17 -13.57
CA LEU A 59 16.76 -11.82 -14.83
C LEU A 59 16.40 -10.32 -14.88
N ILE A 60 15.80 -9.79 -13.81
CA ILE A 60 15.44 -8.37 -13.70
C ILE A 60 16.69 -7.48 -13.83
N LYS A 61 17.83 -7.86 -13.26
CA LYS A 61 19.09 -7.11 -13.45
C LYS A 61 19.50 -7.01 -14.92
N ILE A 62 19.37 -8.11 -15.69
CA ILE A 62 19.66 -8.09 -17.14
C ILE A 62 18.72 -7.13 -17.85
N MET A 63 17.42 -7.23 -17.59
CA MET A 63 16.40 -6.39 -18.21
C MET A 63 16.61 -4.90 -17.89
N ASN A 64 16.88 -4.58 -16.62
CA ASN A 64 17.15 -3.23 -16.16
C ASN A 64 18.40 -2.64 -16.84
N GLN A 65 19.49 -3.41 -16.92
CA GLN A 65 20.71 -2.96 -17.59
C GLN A 65 20.49 -2.73 -19.09
N LYS A 66 19.74 -3.60 -19.77
CA LYS A 66 19.36 -3.41 -21.18
C LYS A 66 18.47 -2.18 -21.40
N ALA A 67 17.53 -1.95 -20.50
CA ALA A 67 16.57 -0.84 -20.57
C ALA A 67 17.13 0.48 -20.02
N TYR A 68 18.35 0.48 -19.47
CA TYR A 68 18.95 1.61 -18.77
C TYR A 68 18.10 2.12 -17.58
N ILE A 69 17.41 1.21 -16.89
CA ILE A 69 16.56 1.51 -15.73
C ILE A 69 17.36 1.23 -14.45
N GLY A 70 17.44 2.23 -13.58
CA GLY A 70 18.05 2.13 -12.24
C GLY A 70 17.01 2.13 -11.13
N TYR A 71 17.31 1.42 -10.05
CA TYR A 71 16.52 1.42 -8.81
C TYR A 71 17.45 1.75 -7.64
N THR A 72 17.00 2.59 -6.72
CA THR A 72 17.74 2.96 -5.50
C THR A 72 17.35 2.12 -4.29
N THR A 73 16.11 1.61 -4.27
CA THR A 73 15.56 0.82 -3.16
C THR A 73 14.42 -0.09 -3.66
N GLY A 74 14.13 -1.14 -2.88
CA GLY A 74 12.89 -1.95 -3.03
C GLY A 74 11.73 -1.44 -2.14
N GLY A 75 11.96 -0.40 -1.34
CA GLY A 75 10.95 0.28 -0.53
C GLY A 75 10.45 1.58 -1.16
N HIS A 76 9.98 2.51 -0.33
CA HIS A 76 9.52 3.84 -0.76
C HIS A 76 10.65 4.86 -0.82
N THR A 77 10.44 5.94 -1.57
CA THR A 77 11.26 7.16 -1.56
C THR A 77 10.39 8.34 -1.10
N GLY A 78 11.02 9.41 -0.61
CA GLY A 78 10.34 10.60 -0.09
C GLY A 78 10.16 11.71 -1.13
N GLU A 79 10.08 11.36 -2.42
CA GLU A 79 9.89 12.33 -3.50
C GLU A 79 8.46 12.90 -3.50
N ASP A 80 8.31 14.14 -3.94
CA ASP A 80 7.01 14.75 -4.18
C ASP A 80 6.26 14.00 -5.30
N VAL A 81 4.94 13.87 -5.15
CA VAL A 81 4.09 13.14 -6.12
C VAL A 81 3.19 14.10 -6.91
N PRO A 82 3.02 13.89 -8.22
CA PRO A 82 2.11 14.71 -9.01
C PRO A 82 0.65 14.41 -8.66
N VAL A 83 -0.16 15.46 -8.49
CA VAL A 83 -1.60 15.37 -8.32
C VAL A 83 -2.29 15.95 -9.54
N TYR A 84 -3.11 15.15 -10.22
CA TYR A 84 -3.90 15.58 -11.37
C TYR A 84 -5.34 15.81 -10.94
N LEU A 85 -5.88 16.97 -11.28
CA LEU A 85 -7.21 17.38 -10.89
C LEU A 85 -8.05 17.72 -12.13
N TYR A 86 -9.27 17.20 -12.15
CA TYR A 86 -10.31 17.61 -13.09
C TYR A 86 -11.58 17.93 -12.30
N THR A 87 -12.03 19.18 -12.39
CA THR A 87 -13.27 19.63 -11.74
C THR A 87 -14.21 20.25 -12.75
N PRO A 88 -15.52 19.97 -12.68
CA PRO A 88 -16.52 20.75 -13.42
C PRO A 88 -16.40 22.24 -13.08
N GLU A 89 -16.78 23.14 -14.01
CA GLU A 89 -16.66 24.61 -13.87
C GLU A 89 -17.29 25.22 -12.59
N LYS A 90 -18.09 24.45 -11.84
CA LYS A 90 -18.90 24.92 -10.70
C LYS A 90 -18.32 24.59 -9.32
N VAL A 91 -17.09 24.06 -9.21
CA VAL A 91 -16.45 23.94 -7.89
C VAL A 91 -16.01 25.33 -7.43
N SER A 92 -16.60 25.82 -6.33
CA SER A 92 -16.39 27.18 -5.82
C SER A 92 -14.99 27.42 -5.22
N LYS A 93 -14.22 26.36 -4.97
CA LYS A 93 -12.85 26.44 -4.46
C LYS A 93 -11.86 26.39 -5.60
N ALA A 94 -10.87 27.26 -5.52
CA ALA A 94 -9.73 27.24 -6.43
C ALA A 94 -9.10 25.83 -6.44
N PRO A 95 -8.76 25.28 -7.62
CA PRO A 95 -8.14 23.98 -7.73
C PRO A 95 -6.80 23.96 -6.96
N LEU A 96 -6.41 22.78 -6.47
CA LEU A 96 -5.06 22.58 -5.93
C LEU A 96 -4.05 22.75 -7.07
N MET A 97 -3.22 23.78 -6.96
CA MET A 97 -2.20 24.13 -7.95
C MET A 97 -0.85 24.31 -7.23
N GLY A 98 0.25 24.01 -7.91
CA GLY A 98 1.59 24.14 -7.35
C GLY A 98 1.93 23.05 -6.33
N VAL A 99 2.85 23.36 -5.41
CA VAL A 99 3.30 22.45 -4.34
C VAL A 99 2.33 22.53 -3.17
N ASN A 100 1.80 21.39 -2.77
CA ASN A 100 0.80 21.26 -1.70
C ASN A 100 1.17 20.08 -0.80
N GLU A 101 0.78 20.15 0.46
CA GLU A 101 0.93 19.02 1.37
C GLU A 101 -0.08 17.92 1.03
N ASN A 102 0.26 16.66 1.29
CA ASN A 102 -0.66 15.54 1.04
C ASN A 102 -2.00 15.69 1.81
N THR A 103 -1.98 16.38 2.96
CA THR A 103 -3.18 16.66 3.76
C THR A 103 -4.11 17.69 3.12
N ASP A 104 -3.63 18.50 2.18
CA ASP A 104 -4.48 19.47 1.47
C ASP A 104 -5.37 18.79 0.44
N VAL A 105 -4.95 17.64 -0.10
CA VAL A 105 -5.76 16.81 -1.00
C VAL A 105 -7.03 16.34 -0.31
N SER A 106 -6.94 15.79 0.90
CA SER A 106 -8.13 15.32 1.63
C SER A 106 -9.07 16.47 2.01
N LYS A 107 -8.51 17.62 2.43
CA LYS A 107 -9.29 18.84 2.70
C LYS A 107 -10.00 19.36 1.45
N PHE A 108 -9.35 19.30 0.28
CA PHE A 108 -9.93 19.73 -0.99
C PHE A 108 -11.09 18.81 -1.42
N VAL A 109 -10.90 17.50 -1.35
CA VAL A 109 -11.95 16.52 -1.68
C VAL A 109 -13.15 16.68 -0.75
N ALA A 110 -12.91 16.79 0.56
CA ALA A 110 -13.98 16.99 1.55
C ALA A 110 -14.79 18.27 1.24
N PHE A 111 -14.11 19.40 1.01
CA PHE A 111 -14.77 20.64 0.62
C PHE A 111 -15.60 20.47 -0.66
N SER A 112 -15.02 19.85 -1.69
CA SER A 112 -15.68 19.69 -3.00
C SER A 112 -16.94 18.82 -2.93
N LEU A 113 -17.02 17.92 -1.96
CA LEU A 113 -18.17 17.06 -1.71
C LEU A 113 -19.14 17.62 -0.65
N GLY A 114 -18.84 18.80 -0.07
CA GLY A 114 -19.62 19.35 1.04
C GLY A 114 -19.54 18.53 2.33
N LEU A 115 -18.44 17.81 2.54
CA LEU A 115 -18.22 16.94 3.70
C LEU A 115 -17.33 17.63 4.75
N SER A 116 -17.56 17.27 6.02
CA SER A 116 -16.71 17.66 7.14
C SER A 116 -15.91 16.47 7.66
N LEU A 117 -14.58 16.52 7.50
CA LEU A 117 -13.69 15.49 8.04
C LEU A 117 -13.73 15.47 9.57
N GLU A 118 -13.86 16.64 10.21
CA GLU A 118 -13.92 16.75 11.66
C GLU A 118 -15.18 16.09 12.23
N GLU A 119 -16.34 16.33 11.60
CA GLU A 119 -17.60 15.67 11.99
C GLU A 119 -17.54 14.16 11.76
N ALA A 120 -16.96 13.73 10.64
CA ALA A 120 -16.74 12.32 10.37
C ALA A 120 -15.84 11.68 11.43
N THR A 121 -14.76 12.35 11.84
CA THR A 121 -13.88 11.87 12.91
C THR A 121 -14.61 11.74 14.24
N LYS A 122 -15.36 12.79 14.65
CA LYS A 122 -16.15 12.79 15.88
C LYS A 122 -17.21 11.68 15.89
N LYS A 123 -17.79 11.36 14.72
CA LYS A 123 -18.82 10.33 14.58
C LYS A 123 -18.24 8.92 14.52
N LEU A 124 -17.17 8.69 13.76
CA LEU A 124 -16.69 7.34 13.43
C LEU A 124 -15.60 6.83 14.36
N PHE A 125 -14.87 7.72 15.03
CA PHE A 125 -13.69 7.37 15.82
C PHE A 125 -13.77 7.93 17.24
N VAL A 126 -14.83 7.56 17.96
CA VAL A 126 -14.97 7.90 19.38
C VAL A 126 -14.02 7.03 20.18
N ASP A 127 -13.05 7.65 20.85
CA ASP A 127 -12.11 6.94 21.70
C ASP A 127 -12.82 6.43 22.97
N VAL A 128 -12.77 5.12 23.19
CA VAL A 128 -13.39 4.46 24.35
C VAL A 128 -12.38 3.75 25.23
N THR A 129 -11.09 3.96 24.98
CA THR A 129 -9.99 3.26 25.66
C THR A 129 -10.06 3.42 27.18
N GLU A 130 -10.35 4.63 27.64
CA GLU A 130 -10.43 4.98 29.08
C GLU A 130 -11.88 5.16 29.54
N ARG A 131 -12.86 4.78 28.71
CA ARG A 131 -14.27 4.90 29.07
C ARG A 131 -14.58 3.98 30.25
N LYS A 132 -15.33 4.48 31.23
CA LYS A 132 -15.77 3.67 32.37
C LYS A 132 -16.53 2.43 31.88
N GLY A 133 -16.13 1.25 32.37
CA GLY A 133 -16.72 -0.03 31.97
C GLY A 133 -16.11 -0.65 30.71
N ALA A 134 -15.14 0.02 30.07
CA ALA A 134 -14.35 -0.55 28.99
C ALA A 134 -13.26 -1.48 29.53
N SER A 135 -13.04 -2.58 28.83
CA SER A 135 -11.92 -3.50 29.01
C SER A 135 -11.47 -3.99 27.65
N ILE A 136 -10.16 -4.03 27.41
CA ILE A 136 -9.58 -4.44 26.14
C ILE A 136 -8.68 -5.65 26.40
N SER A 137 -8.97 -6.76 25.72
CA SER A 137 -8.15 -7.97 25.77
C SER A 137 -8.13 -8.66 24.41
N ASN A 138 -6.96 -9.09 23.96
CA ASN A 138 -6.78 -9.80 22.67
C ASN A 138 -7.43 -9.08 21.48
N ASN A 139 -7.27 -7.75 21.39
CA ASN A 139 -7.88 -6.88 20.37
C ASN A 139 -9.43 -6.94 20.34
N VAL A 140 -10.04 -7.28 21.48
CA VAL A 140 -11.49 -7.25 21.67
C VAL A 140 -11.79 -6.23 22.77
N LEU A 141 -12.64 -5.26 22.45
CA LEU A 141 -13.25 -4.36 23.39
C LEU A 141 -14.48 -5.02 24.01
N THR A 142 -14.61 -4.94 25.32
CA THR A 142 -15.85 -5.18 26.05
C THR A 142 -16.21 -3.91 26.79
N LEU A 143 -17.41 -3.38 26.56
CA LEU A 143 -17.93 -2.17 27.19
C LEU A 143 -19.23 -2.49 27.92
N ASN A 144 -19.20 -2.34 29.24
CA ASN A 144 -20.36 -2.52 30.11
C ASN A 144 -20.95 -1.17 30.51
N GLU A 145 -22.15 -0.86 30.03
CA GLU A 145 -22.80 0.42 30.30
C GLU A 145 -24.33 0.26 30.34
N ASN A 146 -24.99 0.91 31.28
CA ASN A 146 -26.46 0.85 31.46
C ASN A 146 -27.04 -0.58 31.55
N GLY A 147 -26.29 -1.54 32.09
CA GLY A 147 -26.69 -2.94 32.22
C GLY A 147 -26.60 -3.76 30.93
N LYS A 148 -26.07 -3.18 29.85
CA LYS A 148 -25.80 -3.83 28.57
C LYS A 148 -24.31 -4.09 28.40
N THR A 149 -23.97 -5.18 27.72
CA THR A 149 -22.60 -5.55 27.36
C THR A 149 -22.42 -5.47 25.86
N LEU A 150 -21.57 -4.56 25.40
CA LEU A 150 -21.15 -4.48 24.00
C LEU A 150 -19.75 -5.05 23.84
N THR A 151 -19.59 -6.04 22.96
CA THR A 151 -18.29 -6.63 22.63
C THR A 151 -17.97 -6.40 21.15
N ILE A 152 -16.79 -5.85 20.86
CA ILE A 152 -16.35 -5.55 19.50
C ILE A 152 -14.93 -6.06 19.28
N LYS A 153 -14.75 -6.92 18.28
CA LYS A 153 -13.40 -7.30 17.83
C LYS A 153 -12.86 -6.18 16.94
N ALA A 154 -11.59 -5.84 17.11
CA ALA A 154 -10.92 -4.82 16.33
C ALA A 154 -11.03 -5.05 14.82
N ASN A 155 -11.11 -3.94 14.08
CA ASN A 155 -11.16 -3.87 12.62
C ASN A 155 -12.35 -4.65 12.05
N GLN A 156 -13.52 -4.52 12.69
CA GLN A 156 -14.78 -5.11 12.27
C GLN A 156 -15.87 -4.04 12.22
N SER A 157 -16.83 -4.21 11.31
CA SER A 157 -18.06 -3.44 11.23
C SER A 157 -19.24 -4.13 11.93
N THR A 158 -18.95 -5.09 12.82
CA THR A 158 -19.98 -5.82 13.57
C THR A 158 -19.60 -5.86 15.04
N ALA A 159 -20.61 -5.91 15.89
CA ALA A 159 -20.47 -6.02 17.34
C ALA A 159 -21.37 -7.12 17.89
N LYS A 160 -21.22 -7.44 19.18
CA LYS A 160 -22.17 -8.25 19.93
C LYS A 160 -22.76 -7.42 21.06
N LEU A 161 -24.08 -7.25 21.07
CA LEU A 161 -24.82 -6.67 22.18
C LEU A 161 -25.50 -7.80 22.96
N ASP A 162 -25.12 -7.99 24.22
CA ASP A 162 -25.62 -9.06 25.09
C ASP A 162 -25.61 -10.44 24.38
N ASN A 163 -24.46 -10.78 23.79
CA ASN A 163 -24.17 -11.97 22.97
C ASN A 163 -24.90 -12.08 21.62
N LYS A 164 -25.72 -11.12 21.22
CA LYS A 164 -26.36 -11.09 19.89
C LYS A 164 -25.55 -10.23 18.92
N THR A 165 -25.21 -10.78 17.76
CA THR A 165 -24.50 -10.04 16.71
C THR A 165 -25.37 -8.92 16.17
N VAL A 166 -24.78 -7.73 16.01
CA VAL A 166 -25.38 -6.54 15.42
C VAL A 166 -24.44 -5.96 14.38
N ASP A 167 -25.01 -5.45 13.30
CA ASP A 167 -24.26 -4.72 12.27
C ASP A 167 -24.10 -3.25 12.66
N LEU A 168 -22.92 -2.68 12.37
CA LEU A 168 -22.62 -1.26 12.59
C LEU A 168 -22.78 -0.46 11.29
N ASN A 169 -23.62 -0.94 10.37
CA ASN A 169 -23.88 -0.32 9.06
C ASN A 169 -22.60 -0.08 8.24
N GLY A 170 -21.64 -1.01 8.33
CA GLY A 170 -20.34 -0.87 7.68
C GLY A 170 -19.35 0.06 8.39
N GLU A 171 -19.71 0.73 9.49
CA GLU A 171 -18.79 1.56 10.26
C GLU A 171 -17.83 0.67 11.07
N VAL A 172 -16.52 0.88 10.91
CA VAL A 172 -15.49 -0.02 11.45
C VAL A 172 -14.95 0.49 12.79
N ALA A 173 -14.97 -0.37 13.80
CA ALA A 173 -14.26 -0.10 15.05
C ALA A 173 -12.77 -0.45 14.88
N VAL A 174 -11.88 0.47 15.26
CA VAL A 174 -10.44 0.38 14.99
C VAL A 174 -9.66 0.27 16.29
N TYR A 175 -8.69 -0.65 16.32
CA TYR A 175 -7.70 -0.73 17.40
C TYR A 175 -6.31 -0.44 16.84
N ILE A 176 -5.70 0.64 17.31
CA ILE A 176 -4.39 1.11 16.85
C ILE A 176 -3.61 1.69 18.01
N ASN A 177 -2.33 1.34 18.12
CA ASN A 177 -1.40 1.85 19.14
C ASN A 177 -1.95 1.80 20.58
N GLY A 178 -2.62 0.71 20.94
CA GLY A 178 -3.19 0.52 22.29
C GLY A 178 -4.51 1.25 22.54
N ARG A 179 -5.07 1.94 21.55
CA ARG A 179 -6.32 2.70 21.68
C ARG A 179 -7.43 2.09 20.84
N PHE A 180 -8.63 2.06 21.39
CA PHE A 180 -9.82 1.51 20.73
C PHE A 180 -10.79 2.64 20.41
N TYR A 181 -11.10 2.78 19.13
CA TYR A 181 -12.03 3.76 18.60
C TYR A 181 -13.25 3.04 18.04
N VAL A 182 -14.44 3.51 18.40
CA VAL A 182 -15.70 2.95 17.93
C VAL A 182 -16.55 4.04 17.27
N PRO A 183 -17.42 3.69 16.31
CA PRO A 183 -18.40 4.63 15.82
C PRO A 183 -19.41 5.00 16.90
N GLN A 184 -19.95 6.21 16.84
CA GLN A 184 -21.01 6.68 17.73
C GLN A 184 -22.24 5.77 17.69
N SER A 185 -22.53 5.16 16.53
CA SER A 185 -23.61 4.18 16.36
C SER A 185 -23.46 2.96 17.29
N ALA A 186 -22.23 2.50 17.54
CA ALA A 186 -21.96 1.42 18.48
C ALA A 186 -22.28 1.85 19.94
N LEU A 187 -21.94 3.09 20.31
CA LEU A 187 -22.27 3.63 21.64
C LEU A 187 -23.77 3.86 21.80
N ASP A 188 -24.48 4.18 20.72
CA ASP A 188 -25.92 4.40 20.74
C ASP A 188 -26.69 3.12 21.09
N LEU A 189 -26.14 1.93 20.81
CA LEU A 189 -26.70 0.64 21.24
C LEU A 189 -26.77 0.49 22.78
N LEU A 190 -25.87 1.17 23.50
CA LEU A 190 -25.76 1.14 24.96
C LEU A 190 -26.61 2.21 25.65
N LYS A 191 -27.22 3.14 24.89
CA LYS A 191 -28.15 4.14 25.45
C LYS A 191 -29.42 3.44 25.96
N LYS A 192 -30.08 4.09 26.92
CA LYS A 192 -31.35 3.62 27.52
C LYS A 192 -32.42 3.47 26.46
#